data_AF-A0A5K0YGL1-F1
#
_entry.id   AF-A0A5K0YGL1-F1
#
_cell.length_a   1.000
_cell.length_b   1.000
_cell.length_c   1.000
_cell.angle_alpha   90.00
_cell.angle_beta   90.00
_cell.angle_gamma   90.00
#
_symmetry.space_group_name_H-M   'P 1'
#
loop_
_entity.id
_entity.type
_entity.pdbx_description
1 polymer ?
#
loop_
_entity_poly.entity_id
_entity_poly.type
_entity_poly.pdbx_seq_one_letter_code
_entity_poly.pdbx_strand_id
1 'polypeptide(L)'
;FIEVGTVVSPTVFARRCLSYLMSDMPDEALHDATQAQAISPAWPTAFYLQAASKSALGKNDEAQEALKQATLLEARRTTGIS
;
A
#
# COMPACT_ATOMS: atom_id res chain seq x y z
N PHE A 1 -0.32 17.78 28.76
CA PHE A 1 0.59 17.13 27.79
C PHE A 1 -0.23 16.84 26.55
N ILE A 2 0.07 17.49 25.43
CA ILE A 2 -0.61 17.18 24.17
C ILE A 2 0.02 15.88 23.66
N GLU A 3 -0.76 14.80 23.64
CA GLU A 3 -0.48 13.63 22.84
C GLU A 3 -0.42 14.11 21.38
N VAL A 4 0.75 14.56 20.94
CA VAL A 4 1.06 14.59 19.52
C VAL A 4 1.26 13.13 19.14
N GLY A 5 0.15 12.39 19.06
CA GLY A 5 0.09 11.09 18.44
C GLY A 5 0.68 11.29 17.06
N THR A 6 1.93 10.86 16.90
CA THR A 6 2.66 11.05 15.67
C THR A 6 1.94 10.19 14.66
N VAL A 7 1.01 10.77 13.90
CA VAL A 7 0.35 10.08 12.80
C VAL A 7 1.46 9.85 11.78
N VAL A 8 2.07 8.66 11.84
CA VAL A 8 3.16 8.30 10.95
C VAL A 8 2.62 8.39 9.53
N SER A 9 3.27 9.18 8.68
CA SER A 9 2.79 9.42 7.33
C SER A 9 2.69 8.10 6.54
N PRO A 10 1.65 7.89 5.72
CA PRO A 10 1.56 6.70 4.87
C PRO A 10 2.75 6.57 3.92
N THR A 11 3.42 7.68 3.59
CA THR A 11 4.64 7.68 2.77
C THR A 11 5.85 7.06 3.46
N VAL A 12 5.92 7.06 4.81
CA VAL A 12 7.00 6.40 5.56
C VAL A 12 6.87 4.89 5.41
N PHE A 13 5.67 4.35 5.64
CA PHE A 13 5.37 2.94 5.43
C PHE A 13 5.61 2.53 3.97
N ALA A 14 5.16 3.33 3.00
CA ALA A 14 5.40 3.03 1.58
C ALA A 14 6.89 2.93 1.22
N ARG A 15 7.72 3.85 1.73
CA ARG A 15 9.18 3.83 1.50
C ARG A 15 9.84 2.63 2.15
N ARG A 16 9.45 2.29 3.37
CA ARG A 16 9.99 1.15 4.10
C ARG A 16 9.56 -0.18 3.47
N CYS A 17 8.32 -0.28 3.00
CA CYS A 17 7.83 -1.39 2.17
C CYS A 17 8.73 -1.64 0.96
N LEU A 18 9.04 -0.60 0.18
CA LEU A 18 9.96 -0.72 -0.97
C LEU A 18 11.35 -1.21 -0.54
N SER A 19 11.88 -0.71 0.58
CA SER A 19 13.17 -1.18 1.11
C SER A 19 13.15 -2.66 1.48
N TYR A 20 12.05 -3.14 2.07
CA TYR A 20 11.87 -4.56 2.39
C TYR A 20 11.76 -5.42 1.13
N LEU A 21 11.04 -4.98 0.09
CA LEU A 21 10.99 -5.69 -1.21
C LEU A 21 12.37 -5.81 -1.84
N MET A 22 13.19 -4.76 -1.78
CA MET A 22 14.57 -4.80 -2.29
C MET A 22 15.52 -5.67 -1.47
N SER A 23 15.10 -6.09 -0.27
CA SER A 23 15.88 -6.90 0.66
C SER A 23 15.34 -8.34 0.78
N ASP A 24 14.49 -8.78 -0.16
CA ASP A 24 13.82 -10.09 -0.15
C ASP A 24 13.01 -10.37 1.14
N MET A 25 12.39 -9.32 1.71
CA MET A 25 11.53 -9.38 2.90
C MET A 25 10.06 -9.03 2.56
N PRO A 26 9.36 -9.85 1.76
CA PRO A 26 8.07 -9.48 1.22
C PRO A 26 6.91 -9.53 2.23
N ASP A 27 7.02 -10.27 3.33
CA ASP A 27 6.00 -10.27 4.39
C ASP A 27 5.99 -8.96 5.18
N GLU A 28 7.16 -8.44 5.55
CA GLU A 28 7.31 -7.13 6.18
C GLU A 28 6.91 -6.00 5.24
N ALA A 29 7.24 -6.14 3.95
CA ALA A 29 6.76 -5.21 2.92
C ALA A 29 5.23 -5.17 2.85
N LEU A 30 4.58 -6.33 2.90
CA LEU A 30 3.13 -6.42 2.88
C LEU A 30 2.51 -5.76 4.12
N HIS A 31 3.10 -5.99 5.30
CA HIS A 31 2.65 -5.35 6.54
C HIS A 31 2.67 -3.82 6.42
N ASP A 32 3.77 -3.25 5.92
CA ASP A 32 3.90 -1.81 5.72
C ASP A 32 2.91 -1.27 4.66
N ALA A 33 2.71 -2.01 3.57
CA ALA A 33 1.73 -1.63 2.57
C ALA A 33 0.29 -1.62 3.13
N THR A 34 -0.05 -2.53 4.04
CA THR A 34 -1.33 -2.55 4.76
C THR A 34 -1.45 -1.39 5.75
N GLN A 35 -0.39 -1.02 6.46
CA GLN A 35 -0.39 0.17 7.32
C GLN A 35 -0.59 1.46 6.51
N ALA A 36 0.11 1.58 5.36
CA ALA A 36 -0.07 2.71 4.45
C ALA A 36 -1.51 2.82 3.93
N GLN A 37 -2.15 1.69 3.61
CA GLN A 37 -3.56 1.63 3.20
C GLN A 37 -4.49 2.05 4.34
N ALA A 38 -4.27 1.57 5.56
CA ALA A 38 -5.10 1.92 6.71
C ALA A 38 -5.11 3.43 7.00
N ILE A 39 -3.95 4.07 6.80
CA ILE A 39 -3.78 5.52 7.02
C ILE A 39 -4.33 6.33 5.84
N SER A 40 -4.21 5.82 4.61
CA SER A 40 -4.73 6.48 3.41
C SER A 40 -5.51 5.51 2.51
N PRO A 41 -6.79 5.23 2.83
CA PRO A 41 -7.58 4.21 2.13
C PRO A 41 -7.84 4.53 0.65
N ALA A 42 -7.84 5.81 0.30
CA ALA A 42 -8.06 6.29 -1.07
C ALA A 42 -6.77 6.45 -1.88
N TRP A 43 -5.64 5.89 -1.40
CA TRP A 43 -4.34 6.03 -2.05
C TRP A 43 -3.95 4.79 -2.87
N PRO A 44 -3.99 4.86 -4.21
CA PRO A 44 -3.72 3.71 -5.08
C PRO A 44 -2.35 3.07 -4.83
N THR A 45 -1.34 3.87 -4.49
CA THR A 45 0.04 3.39 -4.26
C THR A 45 0.11 2.34 -3.15
N ALA A 46 -0.70 2.43 -2.10
CA ALA A 46 -0.71 1.41 -1.06
C ALA A 46 -1.14 0.04 -1.60
N PHE A 47 -2.14 0.00 -2.48
CA PHE A 47 -2.58 -1.21 -3.15
C PHE A 47 -1.57 -1.75 -4.16
N TYR A 48 -0.89 -0.87 -4.91
CA TYR A 48 0.22 -1.28 -5.78
C TYR A 48 1.37 -1.96 -5.00
N LEU A 49 1.70 -1.43 -3.81
CA LEU A 49 2.72 -2.03 -2.94
C LEU A 49 2.27 -3.37 -2.36
N GLN A 50 0.99 -3.52 -2.01
CA GLN A 50 0.44 -4.83 -1.62
C GLN A 50 0.53 -5.83 -2.77
N ALA A 51 0.22 -5.41 -4.00
CA ALA A 51 0.33 -6.28 -5.18
C ALA A 51 1.77 -6.75 -5.40
N ALA A 52 2.75 -5.84 -5.33
CA ALA A 52 4.16 -6.18 -5.45
C ALA A 52 4.61 -7.18 -4.36
N SER A 53 4.22 -6.94 -3.10
CA SER A 53 4.56 -7.81 -1.97
C SER A 53 3.92 -9.19 -2.09
N LYS A 54 2.63 -9.26 -2.47
CA LYS A 54 1.92 -10.52 -2.69
C LYS A 54 2.47 -11.30 -3.88
N SER A 55 2.88 -10.62 -4.95
CA SER A 55 3.56 -11.25 -6.10
C SER A 55 4.89 -11.88 -5.68
N ALA A 56 5.70 -11.17 -4.88
CA ALA A 56 6.95 -11.70 -4.33
C ALA A 56 6.73 -12.91 -3.40
N LEU A 57 5.57 -13.00 -2.74
CA LEU A 57 5.15 -14.17 -1.94
C LEU A 57 4.55 -15.31 -2.76
N GLY A 58 4.43 -15.17 -4.08
CA GLY A 58 3.76 -16.15 -4.96
C GLY A 58 2.23 -16.14 -4.86
N LYS A 59 1.64 -15.16 -4.17
CA LYS A 59 0.18 -14.98 -3.98
C LYS A 59 -0.43 -14.21 -5.15
N ASN A 60 -0.29 -14.77 -6.36
CA ASN A 60 -0.62 -14.07 -7.61
C ASN A 60 -2.09 -13.61 -7.70
N ASP A 61 -3.04 -14.42 -7.25
CA ASP A 61 -4.46 -14.06 -7.28
C ASP A 61 -4.76 -12.85 -6.39
N GLU A 62 -4.18 -12.81 -5.19
CA GLU A 62 -4.32 -11.68 -4.27
C GLU A 62 -3.61 -10.42 -4.80
N ALA A 63 -2.50 -10.59 -5.52
CA ALA A 63 -1.80 -9.49 -6.17
C ALA A 63 -2.66 -8.87 -7.28
N GLN A 64 -3.30 -9.70 -8.12
CA GLN A 64 -4.21 -9.24 -9.16
C GLN A 64 -5.41 -8.49 -8.57
N GLU A 65 -5.96 -8.97 -7.46
CA GLU A 65 -7.05 -8.25 -6.80
C GLU A 65 -6.61 -6.89 -6.26
N ALA A 66 -5.42 -6.80 -5.65
CA ALA A 66 -4.87 -5.53 -5.21
C ALA A 66 -4.66 -4.54 -6.38
N LEU A 67 -4.20 -5.02 -7.55
CA LEU A 67 -4.08 -4.19 -8.75
C LEU A 67 -5.43 -3.63 -9.20
N LYS A 68 -6.48 -4.46 -9.23
CA LYS A 68 -7.84 -3.98 -9.58
C LYS A 68 -8.29 -2.88 -8.65
N GLN A 69 -8.08 -3.02 -7.34
CA GLN A 69 -8.44 -2.00 -6.36
C GLN A 69 -7.68 -0.69 -6.58
N ALA A 70 -6.38 -0.77 -6.92
CA ALA A 70 -5.58 0.40 -7.25
C ALA A 70 -6.12 1.14 -8.49
N THR A 71 -6.39 0.40 -9.58
CA THR A 71 -6.95 0.98 -10.81
C THR A 71 -8.33 1.58 -10.60
N LEU A 72 -9.19 0.95 -9.80
CA LEU A 72 -10.50 1.50 -9.43
C LEU A 72 -10.38 2.84 -8.68
N LEU A 73 -9.40 2.96 -7.78
CA LEU A 73 -9.13 4.21 -7.06
C LEU A 73 -8.61 5.31 -8.00
N GLU A 74 -7.71 4.99 -8.93
CA GLU A 74 -7.23 5.96 -9.91
C GLU A 74 -8.35 6.42 -10.85
N ALA A 75 -9.19 5.51 -11.32
CA ALA A 75 -10.35 5.84 -12.14
C ALA A 75 -11.31 6.79 -11.40
N ARG A 76 -11.57 6.56 -10.10
CA ARG A 76 -12.38 7.49 -9.28
C ARG A 76 -11.72 8.87 -9.16
N ARG A 77 -10.39 8.91 -9.04
CA ARG A 77 -9.64 10.17 -8.92
C ARG A 77 -9.62 10.96 -10.23
N THR A 78 -9.50 10.30 -11.37
CA THR A 78 -9.45 10.96 -12.69
C THR A 78 -10.81 11.37 -13.20
N THR A 79 -11.87 10.67 -12.82
CA THR A 79 -13.25 10.97 -13.26
C THR A 79 -13.90 12.12 -12.49
N GLY A 80 -13.30 12.59 -11.38
CA GLY A 80 -13.78 13.77 -10.65
C GLY A 80 -15.20 13.64 -10.09
N ILE A 81 -15.74 12.42 -10.01
CA ILE A 81 -17.05 12.18 -9.40
C ILE A 81 -16.81 12.03 -7.89
N SER A 82 -16.86 13.19 -7.21
CA SER A 82 -16.92 13.33 -5.75
C SER A 82 -18.31 13.02 -5.23
#